data_AF-A0AA41Q6M6-F1
#
_entry.id   AF-A0AA41Q6M6-F1
#
_cell.length_a   1.000
_cell.length_b   1.000
_cell.length_c   1.000
_cell.angle_alpha   90.00
_cell.angle_beta   90.00
_cell.angle_gamma   90.00
#
_symmetry.space_group_name_H-M   'P 1'
#
loop_
_entity.id
_entity.type
_entity.pdbx_description
1 polymer ?
#
loop_
_entity_poly.entity_id
_entity_poly.type
_entity_poly.pdbx_seq_one_letter_code
_entity_poly.pdbx_strand_id
1 'polypeptide(L)'
;MTSRFIAGRWAVALTAPVLALSVAVGPASAVSTYDVPLNKDHVGIKAEDKDVKKQNDCPTFEGQNAWHFVLTNGQAEFVELTVTFEPGGTKTITQFGPPSAKHAYVGAAPGAKLVSATAKATAESKKFNVSHVCLGTPTNPPTTPPATTKPPKTEPPTTQPPSTGGTKTPPPTTEPPSTGGTKTPPPSGSVTPSASESVSASGGGSTGGGGGSLAQTGGIAVGGILALSAGLVGVGYYVRRRAAGSHEA
;
A
#
# COMPACT_ATOMS: atom_id res chain seq x y z
N MET A 1 40.80 13.45 56.66
CA MET A 1 40.05 14.65 56.27
C MET A 1 38.70 14.22 55.73
N THR A 2 37.72 14.23 56.63
CA THR A 2 36.29 14.00 56.38
C THR A 2 35.66 15.27 55.85
N SER A 3 34.92 15.20 54.74
CA SER A 3 33.93 16.23 54.43
C SER A 3 32.65 15.58 53.92
N ARG A 4 31.65 15.60 54.80
CA ARG A 4 30.25 15.26 54.54
C ARG A 4 29.62 16.44 53.81
N PHE A 5 28.92 16.22 52.71
CA PHE A 5 27.98 17.20 52.18
C PHE A 5 26.56 16.64 52.14
N ILE A 6 25.67 17.52 52.56
CA ILE A 6 24.34 17.31 53.10
C ILE A 6 23.33 17.24 51.96
N ALA A 7 22.33 16.38 52.16
CA ALA A 7 21.18 16.20 51.32
C ALA A 7 20.36 17.50 51.16
N GLY A 8 19.97 17.80 49.92
CA GLY A 8 18.92 18.76 49.59
C GLY A 8 17.89 18.11 48.68
N ARG A 9 16.90 17.43 49.27
CA ARG A 9 15.74 16.87 48.55
C ARG A 9 14.74 18.01 48.32
N TRP A 10 14.70 18.55 47.11
CA TRP A 10 13.59 19.38 46.66
C TRP A 10 12.61 18.49 45.89
N ALA A 11 11.50 18.13 46.54
CA ALA A 11 10.38 17.48 45.90
C ALA A 11 9.49 18.56 45.27
N VAL A 12 9.56 18.69 43.95
CA VAL A 12 8.62 19.52 43.16
C VAL A 12 7.49 18.61 42.71
N ALA A 13 6.33 18.74 43.36
CA ALA A 13 5.11 18.06 42.96
C ALA A 13 4.50 18.81 41.76
N LEU A 14 4.70 18.27 40.55
CA LEU A 14 4.02 18.71 39.33
C LEU A 14 2.64 18.04 39.26
N THR A 15 1.60 18.76 39.64
CA THR A 15 0.21 18.38 39.37
C THR A 15 -0.10 18.65 37.89
N ALA A 16 -0.12 17.60 37.08
CA ALA A 16 -0.55 17.68 35.68
C ALA A 16 -2.09 17.67 35.59
N PRO A 17 -2.74 18.68 34.99
CA PRO A 17 -4.17 18.62 34.72
C PRO A 17 -4.42 17.62 33.58
N VAL A 18 -5.05 16.50 33.90
CA VAL A 18 -5.57 15.56 32.91
C VAL A 18 -6.81 16.19 32.28
N LEU A 19 -6.64 16.91 31.17
CA LEU A 19 -7.76 17.30 30.31
C LEU A 19 -8.25 16.04 29.59
N ALA A 20 -9.36 15.48 30.07
CA ALA A 20 -10.09 14.43 29.37
C ALA A 20 -10.75 15.04 28.12
N LEU A 21 -10.08 14.94 26.97
CA LEU A 21 -10.70 15.19 25.67
C LEU A 21 -11.68 14.04 25.38
N SER A 22 -12.97 14.27 25.63
CA SER A 22 -14.04 13.41 25.14
C SER A 22 -14.11 13.52 23.62
N VAL A 23 -13.46 12.61 22.91
CA VAL A 23 -13.65 12.45 21.47
C VAL A 23 -15.06 11.89 21.26
N ALA A 24 -15.99 12.75 20.90
CA ALA A 24 -17.31 12.33 20.44
C ALA A 24 -17.13 11.62 19.09
N VAL A 25 -17.09 10.28 19.13
CA VAL A 25 -17.13 9.45 17.94
C VAL A 25 -18.57 9.48 17.43
N GLY A 26 -18.85 10.36 16.46
CA GLY A 26 -20.14 10.38 15.77
C GLY A 26 -20.39 9.03 15.06
N PRO A 27 -21.64 8.68 14.78
CA PRO A 27 -21.95 7.48 14.01
C PRO A 27 -21.28 7.59 12.65
N ALA A 28 -20.33 6.70 12.36
CA ALA A 28 -19.79 6.55 11.03
C ALA A 28 -20.92 6.05 10.13
N SER A 29 -21.51 6.94 9.33
CA SER A 29 -22.45 6.55 8.29
C SER A 29 -21.76 5.48 7.44
N ALA A 30 -22.27 4.25 7.51
CA ALA A 30 -21.74 3.13 6.77
C ALA A 30 -21.95 3.40 5.28
N VAL A 31 -20.94 3.96 4.62
CA VAL A 31 -20.91 4.05 3.17
C VAL A 31 -20.91 2.63 2.64
N SER A 32 -21.94 2.27 1.86
CA SER A 32 -22.00 0.95 1.24
C SER A 32 -20.85 0.84 0.25
N THR A 33 -19.97 -0.13 0.47
CA THR A 33 -18.85 -0.43 -0.44
C THR A 33 -19.10 -1.73 -1.17
N TYR A 34 -18.64 -1.81 -2.41
CA TYR A 34 -18.75 -2.99 -3.26
C TYR A 34 -17.37 -3.56 -3.52
N ASP A 35 -17.22 -4.88 -3.40
CA ASP A 35 -16.00 -5.58 -3.79
C ASP A 35 -16.01 -5.77 -5.31
N VAL A 36 -15.03 -5.18 -5.98
CA VAL A 36 -14.82 -5.25 -7.43
C VAL A 36 -13.53 -6.04 -7.69
N PRO A 37 -13.62 -7.29 -8.19
CA PRO A 37 -12.43 -8.08 -8.50
C PRO A 37 -11.72 -7.54 -9.74
N LEU A 38 -10.40 -7.70 -9.79
CA LEU A 38 -9.62 -7.37 -10.99
C LEU A 38 -10.10 -8.19 -12.18
N ASN A 39 -10.11 -7.57 -13.35
CA ASN A 39 -10.31 -8.30 -14.59
C ASN A 39 -9.32 -9.47 -14.70
N LYS A 40 -9.85 -10.68 -14.90
CA LYS A 40 -9.09 -11.93 -15.00
C LYS A 40 -7.98 -11.90 -16.05
N ASP A 41 -8.14 -11.09 -17.10
CA ASP A 41 -7.15 -10.98 -18.18
C ASP A 41 -5.86 -10.27 -17.72
N HIS A 42 -5.89 -9.59 -16.56
CA HIS A 42 -4.74 -8.96 -15.94
C HIS A 42 -4.16 -9.78 -14.77
N VAL A 43 -4.73 -10.95 -14.48
CA VAL A 43 -4.18 -11.83 -13.45
C VAL A 43 -3.03 -12.63 -14.03
N GLY A 44 -1.90 -12.60 -13.34
CA GLY A 44 -0.70 -13.35 -13.66
C GLY A 44 0.28 -12.65 -14.60
N ILE A 45 0.00 -11.41 -14.99
CA ILE A 45 0.91 -10.62 -15.83
C ILE A 45 2.09 -10.07 -15.02
N LYS A 46 3.20 -9.81 -15.71
CA LYS A 46 4.39 -9.11 -15.22
C LYS A 46 4.54 -7.76 -15.93
N ALA A 47 5.26 -6.83 -15.31
CA ALA A 47 5.49 -5.52 -15.89
C ALA A 47 6.25 -5.58 -17.23
N GLU A 48 7.07 -6.61 -17.40
CA GLU A 48 7.93 -6.81 -18.56
C GLU A 48 7.18 -7.43 -19.75
N ASP A 49 6.01 -8.05 -19.51
CA ASP A 49 5.22 -8.73 -20.53
C ASP A 49 4.90 -7.80 -21.71
N LYS A 50 4.90 -8.37 -22.93
CA LYS A 50 4.72 -7.62 -24.18
C LYS A 50 3.34 -6.98 -24.30
N ASP A 51 2.33 -7.58 -23.67
CA ASP A 51 0.93 -7.16 -23.76
C ASP A 51 0.58 -6.11 -22.69
N VAL A 52 1.51 -5.79 -21.79
CA VAL A 52 1.36 -4.75 -20.77
C VAL A 52 1.85 -3.41 -21.32
N LYS A 53 0.95 -2.43 -21.34
CA LYS A 53 1.28 -1.06 -21.76
C LYS A 53 2.31 -0.46 -20.81
N LYS A 54 3.37 0.12 -21.38
CA LYS A 54 4.44 0.79 -20.63
C LYS A 54 4.32 2.30 -20.84
N GLN A 55 4.39 3.06 -19.75
CA GLN A 55 4.38 4.52 -19.79
C GLN A 55 5.47 5.10 -18.88
N ASN A 56 5.76 6.39 -19.04
CA ASN A 56 6.72 7.12 -18.23
C ASN A 56 6.04 8.17 -17.32
N ASP A 57 4.71 8.34 -17.45
CA ASP A 57 3.92 9.32 -16.70
C ASP A 57 3.23 8.63 -15.51
N CYS A 58 4.02 8.27 -14.50
CA CYS A 58 3.54 7.76 -13.22
C CYS A 58 4.23 8.47 -12.06
N PRO A 59 3.64 8.42 -10.86
CA PRO A 59 4.38 8.70 -9.64
C PRO A 59 5.65 7.86 -9.56
N THR A 60 6.73 8.44 -9.06
CA THR A 60 8.00 7.74 -8.88
C THR A 60 7.92 6.78 -7.70
N PHE A 61 8.23 5.51 -7.93
CA PHE A 61 8.44 4.51 -6.88
C PHE A 61 9.90 4.05 -6.95
N GLU A 62 10.72 4.41 -5.95
CA GLU A 62 12.14 4.08 -5.97
C GLU A 62 12.37 2.57 -6.01
N GLY A 63 13.12 2.12 -7.04
CA GLY A 63 13.47 0.72 -7.24
C GLY A 63 12.27 -0.20 -7.53
N GLN A 64 11.11 0.33 -7.89
CA GLN A 64 9.88 -0.44 -8.10
C GLN A 64 9.17 -0.03 -9.39
N ASN A 65 8.48 -0.99 -10.00
CA ASN A 65 7.55 -0.76 -11.10
C ASN A 65 6.23 -0.22 -10.53
N ALA A 66 5.73 0.89 -11.08
CA ALA A 66 4.47 1.52 -10.68
C ALA A 66 3.33 0.91 -11.49
N TRP A 67 2.46 0.14 -10.85
CA TRP A 67 1.27 -0.43 -11.48
C TRP A 67 0.10 0.53 -11.37
N HIS A 68 -0.46 0.93 -12.51
CA HIS A 68 -1.61 1.83 -12.54
C HIS A 68 -2.90 1.04 -12.73
N PHE A 69 -3.76 1.13 -11.73
CA PHE A 69 -5.04 0.49 -11.59
C PHE A 69 -6.16 1.51 -11.83
N VAL A 70 -7.20 1.11 -12.57
CA VAL A 70 -8.31 1.99 -12.92
C VAL A 70 -9.66 1.31 -12.72
N LEU A 71 -10.60 2.05 -12.12
CA LEU A 71 -12.03 1.75 -12.21
C LEU A 71 -12.59 2.50 -13.41
N THR A 72 -12.89 1.76 -14.46
CA THR A 72 -13.48 2.34 -15.67
C THR A 72 -15.00 2.14 -15.66
N ASN A 73 -15.71 3.05 -16.33
CA ASN A 73 -17.16 3.04 -16.50
C ASN A 73 -17.98 3.27 -15.21
N GLY A 74 -18.69 4.40 -15.16
CA GLY A 74 -19.58 4.78 -14.05
C GLY A 74 -18.98 5.76 -13.06
N GLN A 75 -19.67 5.94 -11.92
CA GLN A 75 -19.31 6.86 -10.83
C GLN A 75 -18.56 6.17 -9.68
N ALA A 76 -18.15 4.90 -9.86
CA ALA A 76 -17.39 4.17 -8.86
C ALA A 76 -16.02 4.81 -8.63
N GLU A 77 -15.66 5.00 -7.37
CA GLU A 77 -14.36 5.50 -6.91
C GLU A 77 -13.76 4.49 -5.94
N PHE A 78 -12.43 4.39 -5.91
CA PHE A 78 -11.74 3.53 -4.95
C PHE A 78 -11.93 4.06 -3.53
N VAL A 79 -12.18 3.13 -2.60
CA VAL A 79 -12.20 3.34 -1.15
C VAL A 79 -11.02 2.61 -0.51
N GLU A 80 -10.77 1.39 -0.98
CA GLU A 80 -9.64 0.56 -0.58
C GLU A 80 -9.22 -0.29 -1.79
N LEU A 81 -7.92 -0.51 -1.95
CA LEU A 81 -7.41 -1.42 -2.95
C LEU A 81 -6.41 -2.39 -2.31
N THR A 82 -6.69 -3.69 -2.41
CA THR A 82 -5.80 -4.77 -2.00
C THR A 82 -5.22 -5.46 -3.22
N VAL A 83 -3.89 -5.51 -3.32
CA VAL A 83 -3.15 -6.09 -4.45
C VAL A 83 -2.12 -7.08 -3.94
N THR A 84 -1.99 -8.24 -4.59
CA THR A 84 -1.00 -9.26 -4.26
C THR A 84 -0.02 -9.45 -5.41
N PHE A 85 1.27 -9.38 -5.10
CA PHE A 85 2.37 -9.60 -6.03
C PHE A 85 3.25 -10.78 -5.62
N GLU A 86 3.87 -11.43 -6.60
CA GLU A 86 4.85 -12.49 -6.38
C GLU A 86 6.14 -12.25 -7.19
N PRO A 87 7.30 -12.04 -6.54
CA PRO A 87 7.47 -11.75 -5.10
C PRO A 87 6.84 -10.40 -4.72
N GLY A 88 6.55 -10.20 -3.43
CA GLY A 88 6.11 -8.90 -2.91
C GLY A 88 4.95 -8.94 -1.91
N GLY A 89 4.21 -10.04 -1.85
CA GLY A 89 3.11 -10.22 -0.91
C GLY A 89 1.90 -9.33 -1.20
N THR A 90 1.00 -9.23 -0.22
CA THR A 90 -0.22 -8.43 -0.31
C THR A 90 0.01 -7.01 0.22
N LYS A 91 -0.46 -6.02 -0.52
CA LYS A 91 -0.43 -4.59 -0.19
C LYS A 91 -1.85 -4.04 -0.20
N THR A 92 -2.21 -3.25 0.81
CA THR A 92 -3.48 -2.52 0.85
C THR A 92 -3.20 -1.02 0.84
N ILE A 93 -3.89 -0.26 -0.03
CA ILE A 93 -3.79 1.19 -0.10
C ILE A 93 -5.17 1.85 -0.04
N THR A 94 -5.19 3.06 0.51
CA THR A 94 -6.38 3.91 0.65
C THR A 94 -6.16 5.32 0.06
N GLN A 95 -5.04 5.51 -0.65
CA GLN A 95 -4.68 6.75 -1.33
C GLN A 95 -4.81 6.56 -2.83
N PHE A 96 -5.54 7.47 -3.48
CA PHE A 96 -5.92 7.36 -4.89
C PHE A 96 -5.72 8.68 -5.64
N GLY A 97 -5.64 8.60 -6.96
CA GLY A 97 -5.34 9.70 -7.86
C GLY A 97 -3.84 9.99 -7.98
N PRO A 98 -3.47 11.02 -8.76
CA PRO A 98 -4.31 11.79 -9.70
C PRO A 98 -4.72 10.98 -10.96
N PRO A 99 -5.68 11.45 -11.80
CA PRO A 99 -6.47 12.69 -11.72
C PRO A 99 -7.74 12.61 -10.85
N SER A 100 -8.14 11.43 -10.40
CA SER A 100 -9.32 11.24 -9.54
C SER A 100 -9.16 9.99 -8.69
N ALA A 101 -10.10 9.76 -7.76
CA ALA A 101 -10.16 8.55 -6.94
C ALA A 101 -10.47 7.27 -7.75
N LYS A 102 -10.60 7.35 -9.08
CA LYS A 102 -10.72 6.19 -9.99
C LYS A 102 -9.38 5.61 -10.42
N HIS A 103 -8.28 6.22 -9.98
CA HIS A 103 -6.91 5.85 -10.33
C HIS A 103 -6.15 5.45 -9.07
N ALA A 104 -5.41 4.36 -9.13
CA ALA A 104 -4.60 3.89 -8.01
C ALA A 104 -3.23 3.45 -8.52
N TYR A 105 -2.18 3.74 -7.75
CA TYR A 105 -0.82 3.37 -8.08
C TYR A 105 -0.25 2.49 -6.98
N VAL A 106 0.28 1.32 -7.35
CA VAL A 106 0.92 0.40 -6.40
C VAL A 106 2.30 0.03 -6.93
N GLY A 107 3.33 0.30 -6.13
CA GLY A 107 4.69 -0.14 -6.44
C GLY A 107 4.85 -1.64 -6.25
N ALA A 108 5.55 -2.31 -7.17
CA ALA A 108 5.98 -3.69 -7.05
C ALA A 108 7.46 -3.84 -7.42
N ALA A 109 8.14 -4.85 -6.88
CA ALA A 109 9.52 -5.11 -7.26
C ALA A 109 9.63 -5.42 -8.78
N PRO A 110 10.76 -5.09 -9.43
CA PRO A 110 11.02 -5.51 -10.81
C PRO A 110 10.85 -7.02 -10.98
N GLY A 111 10.20 -7.46 -12.08
CA GLY A 111 9.90 -8.87 -12.33
C GLY A 111 8.75 -9.48 -11.52
N ALA A 112 8.11 -8.72 -10.62
CA ALA A 112 6.98 -9.19 -9.84
C ALA A 112 5.74 -9.50 -10.72
N LYS A 113 5.08 -10.61 -10.42
CA LYS A 113 3.85 -11.07 -11.06
C LYS A 113 2.64 -10.58 -10.26
N LEU A 114 1.66 -9.98 -10.93
CA LEU A 114 0.40 -9.60 -10.31
C LEU A 114 -0.46 -10.85 -10.11
N VAL A 115 -0.67 -11.29 -8.87
CA VAL A 115 -1.41 -12.52 -8.55
C VAL A 115 -2.91 -12.25 -8.38
N SER A 116 -3.26 -11.15 -7.72
CA SER A 116 -4.65 -10.76 -7.53
C SER A 116 -4.75 -9.27 -7.22
N ALA A 117 -5.90 -8.68 -7.51
CA ALA A 117 -6.29 -7.42 -6.93
C ALA A 117 -7.80 -7.39 -6.68
N THR A 118 -8.23 -6.70 -5.62
CA THR A 118 -9.64 -6.48 -5.29
C THR A 118 -9.79 -5.08 -4.75
N ALA A 119 -10.77 -4.36 -5.27
CA ALA A 119 -11.07 -2.99 -4.91
C ALA A 119 -12.37 -2.93 -4.11
N LYS A 120 -12.39 -2.17 -3.02
CA LYS A 120 -13.64 -1.65 -2.45
C LYS A 120 -13.96 -0.34 -3.13
N ALA A 121 -15.16 -0.24 -3.69
CA ALA A 121 -15.59 0.94 -4.43
C ALA A 121 -16.90 1.52 -3.88
N THR A 122 -17.12 2.81 -4.11
CA THR A 122 -18.34 3.54 -3.69
C THR A 122 -19.60 3.15 -4.45
N ALA A 123 -19.45 2.49 -5.60
CA ALA A 123 -20.52 1.95 -6.42
C ALA A 123 -20.06 0.68 -7.13
N GLU A 124 -21.00 -0.14 -7.59
CA GLU A 124 -20.69 -1.30 -8.41
C GLU A 124 -19.96 -0.88 -9.69
N SER A 125 -18.91 -1.62 -10.04
CA SER A 125 -18.23 -1.50 -11.33
C SER A 125 -17.87 -2.91 -11.82
N LYS A 126 -17.93 -3.10 -13.14
CA LYS A 126 -17.50 -4.35 -13.78
C LYS A 126 -16.13 -4.24 -14.44
N LYS A 127 -15.48 -3.07 -14.37
CA LYS A 127 -14.26 -2.80 -15.13
C LYS A 127 -13.13 -2.25 -14.26
N PHE A 128 -12.69 -3.07 -13.32
CA PHE A 128 -11.45 -2.86 -12.61
C PHE A 128 -10.28 -3.49 -13.39
N ASN A 129 -9.34 -2.66 -13.84
CA ASN A 129 -8.30 -3.05 -14.79
C ASN A 129 -6.92 -2.48 -14.40
N VAL A 130 -5.87 -3.12 -14.89
CA VAL A 130 -4.54 -2.50 -15.03
C VAL A 130 -4.55 -1.68 -16.31
N SER A 131 -4.21 -0.40 -16.22
CA SER A 131 -4.14 0.50 -17.38
C SER A 131 -2.79 0.40 -18.07
N HIS A 132 -1.72 0.54 -17.29
CA HIS A 132 -0.33 0.45 -17.71
C HIS A 132 0.58 0.22 -16.51
N VAL A 133 1.86 -0.02 -16.78
CA VAL A 133 2.91 -0.07 -15.77
C VAL A 133 4.02 0.92 -16.15
N CYS A 134 4.50 1.70 -15.20
CA CYS A 134 5.72 2.48 -15.38
C CYS A 134 6.88 1.71 -14.78
N LEU A 135 7.88 1.43 -15.59
CA LEU A 135 9.06 0.69 -15.13
C LEU A 135 9.88 1.60 -14.23
N GLY A 136 10.23 1.09 -13.05
CA GLY A 136 11.13 1.80 -12.16
C GLY A 136 12.52 1.89 -12.78
N THR A 137 13.22 2.98 -12.50
CA THR A 137 14.67 3.02 -12.75
C THR A 137 15.31 1.95 -11.87
N PRO A 138 16.16 1.05 -12.42
CA PRO A 138 16.87 0.10 -11.60
C PRO A 138 17.70 0.88 -10.59
N THR A 139 17.42 0.69 -9.30
CA THR A 139 18.34 1.13 -8.26
C THR A 139 19.60 0.29 -8.46
N ASN A 140 20.68 0.90 -8.96
CA ASN A 140 21.97 0.24 -8.97
C ASN A 140 22.20 -0.30 -7.56
N PRO A 141 22.54 -1.59 -7.40
CA PRO A 141 22.87 -2.11 -6.08
C PRO A 141 23.96 -1.20 -5.51
N PRO A 142 23.89 -0.82 -4.21
CA PRO A 142 24.97 -0.07 -3.62
C PRO A 142 26.25 -0.86 -3.88
N THR A 143 27.16 -0.25 -4.64
CA THR A 143 28.51 -0.77 -4.85
C THR A 143 29.18 -0.72 -3.49
N THR A 144 28.95 -1.77 -2.69
CA THR A 144 29.72 -1.99 -1.48
C THR A 144 31.15 -2.18 -1.99
N PRO A 145 32.11 -1.30 -1.66
CA PRO A 145 33.49 -1.53 -2.02
C PRO A 145 33.85 -2.96 -1.57
N PRO A 146 34.53 -3.76 -2.40
CA PRO A 146 34.94 -5.09 -1.98
C PRO A 146 35.64 -4.94 -0.62
N ALA A 147 35.12 -5.64 0.40
CA ALA A 147 35.72 -5.63 1.72
C ALA A 147 37.19 -6.00 1.52
N THR A 148 38.10 -5.09 1.85
CA THR A 148 39.53 -5.37 1.90
C THR A 148 39.74 -6.29 3.10
N THR A 149 39.48 -7.58 2.90
CA THR A 149 39.76 -8.62 3.86
C THR A 149 41.28 -8.68 3.97
N LYS A 150 41.84 -7.99 4.97
CA LYS A 150 43.23 -8.22 5.37
C LYS A 150 43.38 -9.72 5.60
N PRO A 151 44.41 -10.40 5.05
CA PRO A 151 44.56 -11.84 5.23
C PRO A 151 44.50 -12.18 6.72
N PRO A 152 43.73 -13.21 7.12
CA PRO A 152 43.64 -13.62 8.50
C PRO A 152 45.05 -13.94 9.01
N LYS A 153 45.44 -13.29 10.10
CA LYS A 153 46.66 -13.67 10.82
C LYS A 153 46.39 -15.04 11.43
N THR A 154 46.94 -16.08 10.83
CA THR A 154 46.90 -17.45 11.35
C THR A 154 47.61 -17.47 12.70
N GLU A 155 46.86 -17.50 13.80
CA GLU A 155 47.42 -17.94 15.08
C GLU A 155 47.63 -19.47 15.02
N PRO A 156 48.73 -19.98 15.60
CA PRO A 156 49.00 -21.40 15.65
C PRO A 156 47.89 -22.13 16.44
N PRO A 157 47.48 -23.33 16.00
CA PRO A 157 46.40 -24.08 16.61
C PRO A 157 46.77 -24.48 18.04
N THR A 158 45.99 -24.05 19.02
CA THR A 158 46.06 -24.57 20.38
C THR A 158 45.31 -25.90 20.40
N THR A 159 46.04 -27.00 20.55
CA THR A 159 45.52 -28.36 20.60
C THR A 159 44.83 -28.59 21.95
N GLN A 160 43.51 -28.58 21.98
CA GLN A 160 42.74 -29.02 23.16
C GLN A 160 42.35 -30.50 22.98
N PRO A 161 42.53 -31.36 24.01
CA PRO A 161 42.21 -32.78 23.93
C PRO A 161 40.71 -33.05 23.73
N PRO A 162 40.34 -34.20 23.13
CA PRO A 162 38.96 -34.53 22.79
C PRO A 162 38.13 -34.83 24.05
N SER A 163 37.05 -34.08 24.25
CA SER A 163 36.01 -34.42 25.22
C SER A 163 35.07 -35.46 24.61
N THR A 164 34.99 -36.61 25.28
CA THR A 164 34.11 -37.74 24.98
C THR A 164 32.78 -37.56 25.72
N GLY A 165 31.68 -37.66 24.99
CA GLY A 165 30.32 -37.66 25.52
C GLY A 165 29.40 -36.98 24.51
N GLY A 166 28.37 -37.58 23.93
CA GLY A 166 27.59 -38.76 24.28
C GLY A 166 26.14 -38.42 23.90
N THR A 167 25.55 -39.20 22.99
CA THR A 167 24.13 -39.61 22.97
C THR A 167 23.05 -38.48 22.88
N LYS A 168 21.98 -38.49 22.07
CA LYS A 168 21.08 -39.55 21.58
C LYS A 168 20.37 -39.05 20.31
N THR A 169 20.22 -39.94 19.34
CA THR A 169 19.29 -39.86 18.22
C THR A 169 17.85 -40.02 18.71
N PRO A 170 16.92 -39.09 18.43
CA PRO A 170 15.49 -39.38 18.55
C PRO A 170 14.98 -40.17 17.32
N PRO A 171 14.03 -41.11 17.51
CA PRO A 171 13.49 -41.93 16.43
C PRO A 171 12.58 -41.13 15.46
N PRO A 172 12.42 -41.59 14.21
CA PRO A 172 11.45 -41.01 13.29
C PRO A 172 10.01 -41.35 13.70
N THR A 173 9.16 -40.33 13.85
CA THR A 173 7.72 -40.52 14.00
C THR A 173 7.10 -40.74 12.63
N THR A 174 6.58 -41.95 12.41
CA THR A 174 5.77 -42.34 11.25
C THR A 174 4.33 -41.92 11.49
N GLU A 175 3.79 -41.05 10.65
CA GLU A 175 2.37 -40.69 10.66
C GLU A 175 1.62 -41.52 9.59
N PRO A 176 0.43 -42.07 9.90
CA PRO A 176 -0.32 -42.94 8.99
C PRO A 176 -1.03 -42.16 7.85
N PRO A 177 -1.23 -42.78 6.68
CA PRO A 177 -1.99 -42.16 5.59
C PRO A 177 -3.50 -42.15 5.91
N SER A 178 -4.08 -40.97 6.03
CA SER A 178 -5.53 -40.79 6.07
C SER A 178 -6.11 -40.99 4.67
N THR A 179 -6.70 -42.17 4.47
CA THR A 179 -7.60 -42.52 3.37
C THR A 179 -8.98 -41.93 3.67
N GLY A 180 -9.49 -41.10 2.76
CA GLY A 180 -10.81 -40.49 2.91
C GLY A 180 -11.31 -39.90 1.61
N GLY A 181 -11.71 -40.77 0.68
CA GLY A 181 -12.43 -40.36 -0.52
C GLY A 181 -13.80 -39.78 -0.16
N THR A 182 -14.19 -38.69 -0.82
CA THR A 182 -15.61 -38.38 -0.99
C THR A 182 -15.85 -37.95 -2.43
N LYS A 183 -16.87 -38.57 -3.00
CA LYS A 183 -17.24 -38.57 -4.41
C LYS A 183 -17.87 -37.25 -4.83
N THR A 184 -17.48 -36.82 -6.02
CA THR A 184 -18.22 -35.95 -6.94
C THR A 184 -19.68 -36.38 -7.13
N PRO A 185 -20.64 -35.45 -7.10
CA PRO A 185 -21.79 -35.48 -7.99
C PRO A 185 -21.65 -34.46 -9.15
N PRO A 186 -22.10 -34.79 -10.36
CA PRO A 186 -22.05 -33.90 -11.53
C PRO A 186 -23.11 -32.78 -11.46
N PRO A 187 -22.87 -31.60 -12.09
CA PRO A 187 -23.91 -30.59 -12.23
C PRO A 187 -24.96 -31.04 -13.27
N SER A 188 -26.23 -30.99 -12.88
CA SER A 188 -27.39 -31.25 -13.72
C SER A 188 -28.11 -29.95 -14.08
N GLY A 189 -28.51 -29.81 -15.36
CA GLY A 189 -29.40 -28.78 -15.92
C GLY A 189 -28.64 -27.55 -16.42
N SER A 190 -28.52 -27.22 -17.72
CA SER A 190 -29.43 -27.32 -18.87
C SER A 190 -30.79 -26.67 -18.64
N VAL A 191 -30.89 -25.36 -18.89
CA VAL A 191 -32.08 -24.69 -19.43
C VAL A 191 -31.67 -23.50 -20.32
N THR A 192 -31.87 -23.70 -21.61
CA THR A 192 -32.48 -22.85 -22.66
C THR A 192 -32.30 -21.31 -22.65
N PRO A 193 -31.89 -20.72 -23.79
CA PRO A 193 -31.86 -19.27 -24.01
C PRO A 193 -33.26 -18.71 -24.31
N SER A 194 -33.62 -17.57 -23.70
CA SER A 194 -34.75 -16.76 -24.14
C SER A 194 -34.23 -15.64 -25.02
N ALA A 195 -34.39 -15.82 -26.34
CA ALA A 195 -34.35 -14.75 -27.31
C ALA A 195 -35.64 -13.91 -27.18
N SER A 196 -35.49 -12.59 -27.04
CA SER A 196 -36.52 -11.65 -27.46
C SER A 196 -35.84 -10.60 -28.33
N GLU A 197 -36.21 -10.63 -29.60
CA GLU A 197 -35.91 -9.60 -30.58
C GLU A 197 -36.80 -8.36 -30.39
N SER A 198 -36.34 -7.28 -31.02
CA SER A 198 -37.14 -6.22 -31.66
C SER A 198 -37.82 -5.18 -30.76
N VAL A 199 -37.34 -3.93 -30.87
CA VAL A 199 -38.04 -2.89 -31.66
C VAL A 199 -37.14 -1.68 -31.92
N SER A 200 -37.23 -1.17 -33.16
CA SER A 200 -36.70 0.09 -33.65
C SER A 200 -37.32 1.32 -32.98
N ALA A 201 -36.56 2.41 -32.85
CA ALA A 201 -37.09 3.76 -33.01
C ALA A 201 -35.99 4.73 -33.49
N SER A 202 -36.27 5.32 -34.65
CA SER A 202 -35.62 6.49 -35.24
C SER A 202 -36.11 7.78 -34.56
N GLY A 203 -35.33 8.86 -34.69
CA GLY A 203 -35.68 10.23 -34.29
C GLY A 203 -34.82 10.69 -33.12
N GLY A 204 -34.16 11.84 -33.13
CA GLY A 204 -34.31 13.08 -33.87
C GLY A 204 -33.61 14.14 -33.01
N GLY A 205 -32.93 15.09 -33.63
CA GLY A 205 -32.05 16.04 -32.93
C GLY A 205 -32.76 16.91 -31.88
N SER A 206 -31.98 17.37 -30.90
CA SER A 206 -32.32 18.57 -30.13
C SER A 206 -31.04 19.30 -29.73
N THR A 207 -30.83 20.42 -30.43
CA THR A 207 -30.07 21.59 -30.01
C THR A 207 -30.69 22.18 -28.75
N GLY A 208 -29.89 22.54 -27.76
CA GLY A 208 -30.40 23.31 -26.63
C GLY A 208 -29.40 23.51 -25.51
N GLY A 209 -28.69 24.63 -25.55
CA GLY A 209 -27.95 25.13 -24.40
C GLY A 209 -28.88 25.48 -23.25
N GLY A 210 -28.38 25.31 -22.03
CA GLY A 210 -29.08 25.67 -20.80
C GLY A 210 -28.15 25.51 -19.62
N GLY A 211 -27.45 26.58 -19.27
CA GLY A 211 -26.75 26.69 -17.99
C GLY A 211 -27.77 26.61 -16.86
N GLY A 212 -27.50 25.74 -15.89
CA GLY A 212 -28.33 25.56 -14.70
C GLY A 212 -27.45 25.12 -13.54
N SER A 213 -27.20 26.06 -12.64
CA SER A 213 -26.57 25.85 -11.34
C SER A 213 -27.25 24.71 -10.59
N LEU A 214 -26.47 23.71 -10.19
CA LEU A 214 -26.84 22.80 -9.12
C LEU A 214 -25.93 23.09 -7.93
N ALA A 215 -26.56 23.31 -6.78
CA ALA A 215 -25.90 23.47 -5.50
C ALA A 215 -25.12 22.18 -5.18
N GLN A 216 -23.80 22.24 -5.28
CA GLN A 216 -22.88 21.23 -4.80
C GLN A 216 -22.70 21.43 -3.28
N THR A 217 -23.70 21.03 -2.51
CA THR A 217 -23.59 20.90 -1.05
C THR A 217 -23.31 19.44 -0.70
N GLY A 218 -22.09 19.15 -0.29
CA GLY A 218 -21.74 17.80 0.17
C GLY A 218 -20.26 17.49 0.31
N GLY A 219 -19.39 18.48 0.50
CA GLY A 219 -18.00 18.26 0.87
C GLY A 219 -17.86 18.08 2.39
N ILE A 220 -18.14 16.89 2.91
CA ILE A 220 -17.61 16.52 4.22
C ILE A 220 -16.17 16.09 3.99
N ALA A 221 -15.25 17.04 4.12
CA ALA A 221 -13.84 16.75 4.28
C ALA A 221 -13.66 16.04 5.63
N VAL A 222 -13.71 14.71 5.64
CA VAL A 222 -13.24 13.94 6.79
C VAL A 222 -11.72 14.02 6.75
N GLY A 223 -11.19 14.91 7.60
CA GLY A 223 -9.78 15.05 7.86
C GLY A 223 -9.19 13.73 8.32
N GLY A 224 -8.25 13.20 7.54
CA GLY A 224 -7.32 12.19 8.00
C GLY A 224 -6.43 12.81 9.08
N ILE A 225 -6.60 12.33 10.31
CA ILE A 225 -5.71 12.65 11.44
C ILE A 225 -4.31 12.14 11.07
N LEU A 226 -3.40 13.09 10.85
CA LEU A 226 -1.97 12.85 10.75
C LEU A 226 -1.44 12.37 12.12
N ALA A 227 -1.21 11.07 12.28
CA ALA A 227 -0.31 10.57 13.31
C ALA A 227 1.14 10.68 12.80
N LEU A 228 1.64 11.91 12.69
CA LEU A 228 3.07 12.19 12.55
C LEU A 228 3.69 12.17 13.95
N SER A 229 4.26 11.04 14.36
CA SER A 229 5.20 11.00 15.48
C SER A 229 6.54 11.59 15.03
N ALA A 230 6.60 12.91 14.92
CA ALA A 230 7.84 13.68 14.76
C ALA A 230 8.19 14.30 16.13
N GLY A 231 9.36 13.94 16.65
CA GLY A 231 9.88 14.46 17.91
C GLY A 231 10.06 15.98 17.86
N LEU A 232 9.47 16.68 18.83
CA LEU A 232 9.70 18.10 19.07
C LEU A 232 11.03 18.27 19.83
N VAL A 233 12.06 18.72 19.10
CA VAL A 233 13.18 19.48 19.68
C VAL A 233 13.33 20.75 18.85
N GLY A 234 13.20 21.90 19.52
CA GLY A 234 13.74 23.17 19.03
C GLY A 234 12.76 24.16 18.40
N VAL A 235 11.94 24.82 19.24
CA VAL A 235 11.46 26.17 18.94
C VAL A 235 12.58 27.14 19.28
N GLY A 236 13.05 27.93 18.31
CA GLY A 236 13.96 29.03 18.62
C GLY A 236 14.53 29.74 17.39
N TYR A 237 14.04 30.96 17.16
CA TYR A 237 14.72 32.05 16.46
C TYR A 237 14.83 31.99 14.92
N TYR A 238 13.84 32.56 14.22
CA TYR A 238 14.15 33.47 13.11
C TYR A 238 13.01 34.47 12.84
N VAL A 239 13.00 35.55 13.62
CA VAL A 239 12.39 36.82 13.22
C VAL A 239 13.51 37.86 13.27
N ARG A 240 13.46 38.83 12.34
CA ARG A 240 14.34 40.01 12.12
C ARG A 240 15.63 39.69 11.33
N ARG A 241 15.95 40.32 10.20
CA ARG A 241 15.59 41.64 9.64
C ARG A 241 15.66 41.63 8.10
N ARG A 242 14.68 42.25 7.43
CA ARG A 242 14.93 43.03 6.21
C ARG A 242 15.41 44.41 6.65
N ALA A 243 16.60 44.82 6.22
CA ALA A 243 16.95 46.22 5.92
C ALA A 243 18.41 46.34 5.46
N ALA A 244 18.59 47.18 4.43
CA ALA A 244 19.81 47.82 3.95
C ALA A 244 20.72 47.03 3.00
N GLY A 245 20.89 47.58 1.79
CA GLY A 245 21.93 47.18 0.85
C GLY A 245 21.67 47.49 -0.63
N SER A 246 21.12 48.65 -0.97
CA SER A 246 21.30 49.23 -2.31
C SER A 246 22.64 49.98 -2.29
N HIS A 247 23.59 49.64 -3.16
CA HIS A 247 24.46 50.57 -3.92
C HIS A 247 25.63 49.84 -4.62
N GLU A 248 25.95 50.35 -5.81
CA GLU A 248 27.17 50.17 -6.63
C GLU A 248 27.29 48.90 -7.50
N ALA A 249 26.87 49.05 -8.77
CA ALA A 249 27.78 49.15 -9.92
C ALA A 249 27.11 49.98 -11.03
#